data_AF-A0A4Q4ZBI9-F1
#
_entry.id   AF-A0A4Q4ZBI9-F1
#
_cell.length_a   1.000
_cell.length_b   1.000
_cell.length_c   1.000
_cell.angle_alpha   90.00
_cell.angle_beta   90.00
_cell.angle_gamma   90.00
#
_symmetry.space_group_name_H-M   'P 1'
#
loop_
_entity.id
_entity.type
_entity.pdbx_description
1 polymer ?
#
loop_
_entity_poly.entity_id
_entity_poly.type
_entity_poly.pdbx_seq_one_letter_code
_entity_poly.pdbx_strand_id
1 'polypeptide(L)'
;MVLILDGRLELDETLFELRRDGTGVPLEPQAFDVLVHLVRNRERVVPKEELMDTVWGGRFVSETAVTSRIKQVRRALGDDGRSQRMIRTVHGRGYRFVAGVVEPAGEPAAPPPATAPGRAAAPTPVRPVRYTVSDGLHIAHQVTGSGDLDIVLIPGFISHLAFDWEDPRHAYFLDRLGTMGRLIRFDKRGTGMSDRPSGVPDLETRMHDVLAVMDAVGSERAILCGYSEGGPMAVMMAATHPERVSSLVLYGTYAKRTRAEDYPWAQTQDERAAYTERLVHTWDWTADLRMRCPSADEPMQQWWARRMTAAATPGTIRALMDMNSLVDVRDLLRSVRVPTLVVHRDQDPMFPIEEGRYLADRIPGARFVALTGADHFVSGDPAQILDAVEPFIRSTPAPTHHLALAAVAHPAGREATALADALVAAGGRLRHSAAGDVVVLFDGPATAVRAGRSALARVSDAALGLAVAEVADGGPVAGPGVELAVRLGAHTVPGELLVTRMATVLLSGSGIDLEPAPPLGEADLFRVSDTVPA
;
A
#
# COMPACT_ATOMS: atom_id res chain seq x y z
N MET A 1 30.19 5.29 2.92
CA MET A 1 31.47 4.55 2.88
C MET A 1 32.58 5.55 3.12
N VAL A 2 33.56 5.22 3.97
CA VAL A 2 34.73 6.08 4.25
C VAL A 2 35.96 5.49 3.57
N LEU A 3 36.64 6.27 2.74
CA LEU A 3 37.86 5.86 2.04
C LEU A 3 39.01 6.82 2.34
N ILE A 4 40.21 6.28 2.58
CA ILE A 4 41.43 7.06 2.72
C ILE A 4 42.15 7.09 1.35
N LEU A 5 42.25 8.28 0.77
CA LEU A 5 42.94 8.57 -0.48
C LEU A 5 44.34 9.14 -0.20
N ASP A 6 45.36 8.53 -0.78
CA ASP A 6 46.78 8.92 -0.67
C ASP A 6 47.27 9.09 0.79
N GLY A 7 46.64 8.38 1.73
CA GLY A 7 47.00 8.36 3.15
C GLY A 7 46.66 9.61 3.97
N ARG A 8 46.03 10.63 3.39
CA ARG A 8 45.76 11.93 4.07
C ARG A 8 44.39 12.53 3.81
N LEU A 9 43.68 12.05 2.80
CA LEU A 9 42.36 12.53 2.42
C LEU A 9 41.32 11.48 2.80
N GLU A 10 40.33 11.86 3.57
CA GLU A 10 39.20 11.03 3.95
C GLU A 10 38.00 11.43 3.10
N LEU A 11 37.49 10.49 2.29
CA LEU A 11 36.29 10.65 1.50
C LEU A 11 35.16 9.89 2.19
N ASP A 12 34.22 10.61 2.79
CA ASP A 12 33.03 10.04 3.44
C ASP A 12 31.80 10.25 2.55
N GLU A 13 31.39 9.20 1.84
CA GLU A 13 30.21 9.23 0.99
C GLU A 13 28.89 9.32 1.77
N THR A 14 28.88 8.93 3.05
CA THR A 14 27.69 8.96 3.89
C THR A 14 27.44 10.37 4.42
N LEU A 15 28.52 11.08 4.78
CA LEU A 15 28.45 12.47 5.24
C LEU A 15 28.57 13.50 4.11
N PHE A 16 28.87 13.07 2.88
CA PHE A 16 29.13 13.95 1.74
C PHE A 16 30.32 14.90 1.99
N GLU A 17 31.35 14.41 2.67
CA GLU A 17 32.49 15.21 3.11
C GLU A 17 33.80 14.69 2.55
N LEU A 18 34.63 15.60 2.05
CA LEU A 18 36.04 15.36 1.80
C LEU A 18 36.82 16.07 2.90
N ARG A 19 37.59 15.33 3.70
CA ARG A 19 38.46 15.90 4.74
C ARG A 19 39.92 15.69 4.37
N ARG A 20 40.78 16.65 4.69
CA ARG A 20 42.24 16.52 4.64
C ARG A 20 42.76 16.66 6.06
N ASP A 21 43.41 15.62 6.56
CA ASP A 21 43.95 15.60 7.92
C ASP A 21 42.89 16.02 8.97
N GLY A 22 41.65 15.51 8.81
CA GLY A 22 40.51 15.81 9.68
C GLY A 22 39.80 17.16 9.43
N THR A 23 40.31 18.00 8.52
CA THR A 23 39.70 19.31 8.19
C THR A 23 38.89 19.23 6.91
N GLY A 24 37.65 19.72 6.91
CA GLY A 24 36.78 19.76 5.72
C GLY A 24 37.39 20.54 4.56
N VAL A 25 37.44 19.91 3.38
CA VAL A 25 37.83 20.51 2.11
C VAL A 25 36.54 20.80 1.33
N PRO A 26 36.20 22.08 1.08
CA PRO A 26 34.98 22.42 0.38
C PRO A 26 35.00 21.89 -1.05
N LEU A 27 33.97 21.11 -1.41
CA LEU A 27 33.78 20.56 -2.73
C LEU A 27 32.30 20.68 -3.12
N GLU A 28 32.02 21.27 -4.28
CA GLU A 28 30.63 21.39 -4.76
C GLU A 28 30.02 20.00 -5.03
N PRO A 29 28.70 19.82 -4.90
CA PRO A 29 28.08 18.51 -4.98
C PRO A 29 28.42 17.70 -6.23
N GLN A 30 28.30 18.32 -7.41
CA GLN A 30 28.65 17.65 -8.66
C GLN A 30 30.15 17.31 -8.80
N ALA A 31 31.04 18.07 -8.14
CA ALA A 31 32.45 17.74 -8.12
C ALA A 31 32.72 16.57 -7.15
N PHE A 32 31.98 16.51 -6.03
CA PHE A 32 32.02 15.38 -5.11
C PHE A 32 31.55 14.09 -5.78
N ASP A 33 30.45 14.13 -6.52
CA ASP A 33 29.92 12.98 -7.27
C ASP A 33 30.92 12.48 -8.32
N VAL A 34 31.58 13.40 -9.06
CA VAL A 34 32.66 13.04 -9.99
C VAL A 34 33.82 12.35 -9.26
N LEU A 35 34.21 12.84 -8.07
CA LEU A 35 35.29 12.22 -7.28
C LEU A 35 34.91 10.81 -6.82
N VAL A 36 33.72 10.63 -6.25
CA VAL A 36 33.20 9.33 -5.80
C VAL A 36 33.16 8.35 -6.97
N HIS A 37 32.62 8.77 -8.11
CA HIS A 37 32.52 7.91 -9.29
C HIS A 37 33.90 7.46 -9.81
N LEU A 38 34.88 8.37 -9.83
CA LEU A 38 36.25 8.04 -10.24
C LEU A 38 36.95 7.10 -9.25
N VAL A 39 36.75 7.27 -7.94
CA VAL A 39 37.37 6.43 -6.90
C VAL A 39 36.77 5.01 -6.89
N ARG A 40 35.46 4.88 -7.10
CA ARG A 40 34.77 3.58 -7.21
C ARG A 40 35.19 2.78 -8.44
N ASN A 41 35.56 3.47 -9.54
CA ASN A 41 35.98 2.86 -10.80
C ASN A 41 37.51 2.98 -11.07
N ARG A 42 38.31 3.10 -10.01
CA ARG A 42 39.77 3.37 -10.06
C ARG A 42 40.59 2.34 -10.86
N GLU A 43 40.07 1.12 -11.00
CA GLU A 43 40.67 0.03 -11.76
C GLU A 43 40.64 0.25 -13.28
N ARG A 44 39.79 1.14 -13.80
CA ARG A 44 39.63 1.39 -15.24
C ARG A 44 39.64 2.89 -15.59
N VAL A 45 39.63 3.18 -16.89
CA VAL A 45 39.42 4.54 -17.40
C VAL A 45 37.92 4.78 -17.49
N VAL A 46 37.47 5.91 -16.95
CA VAL A 46 36.08 6.36 -17.01
C VAL A 46 35.92 7.36 -18.17
N PRO A 47 35.08 7.05 -19.17
CA PRO A 47 34.78 7.95 -20.28
C PRO A 47 34.11 9.25 -19.84
N LYS A 48 34.29 10.32 -20.62
CA LYS A 48 33.62 11.60 -20.35
C LYS A 48 32.10 11.48 -20.44
N GLU A 49 31.62 10.74 -21.44
CA GLU A 49 30.18 10.45 -21.64
C GLU A 49 29.58 9.77 -20.42
N GLU A 50 30.27 8.75 -19.88
CA GLU A 50 29.83 8.07 -18.65
C GLU A 50 29.73 9.03 -17.45
N LEU A 51 30.69 9.96 -17.29
CA LEU A 51 30.62 10.99 -16.25
C LEU A 51 29.45 11.95 -16.48
N MET A 52 29.16 12.32 -17.73
CA MET A 52 28.01 13.18 -18.08
C MET A 52 26.70 12.49 -17.73
N ASP A 53 26.53 11.23 -18.12
CA ASP A 53 25.30 10.47 -17.89
C ASP A 53 25.08 10.17 -16.40
N THR A 54 26.14 9.76 -15.70
CA THR A 54 26.03 9.31 -14.30
C THR A 54 25.86 10.49 -13.34
N VAL A 55 26.56 11.61 -13.55
CA VAL A 55 26.53 12.75 -12.61
C VAL A 55 25.46 13.79 -12.98
N TRP A 56 25.07 13.90 -14.26
CA TRP A 56 24.07 14.88 -14.71
C TRP A 56 22.73 14.27 -15.16
N GLY A 57 22.56 12.93 -15.11
CA GLY A 57 21.27 12.26 -15.15
C GLY A 57 20.40 12.61 -16.36
N GLY A 58 20.98 12.61 -17.57
CA GLY A 58 20.27 12.87 -18.83
C GLY A 58 20.06 14.35 -19.18
N ARG A 59 20.62 15.30 -18.42
CA ARG A 59 20.72 16.70 -18.84
C ARG A 59 21.80 16.85 -19.90
N PHE A 60 21.51 17.50 -21.03
CA PHE A 60 22.51 17.82 -22.05
C PHE A 60 23.54 18.81 -21.48
N VAL A 61 24.70 18.29 -21.07
CA VAL A 61 25.85 19.08 -20.63
C VAL A 61 27.01 18.91 -21.61
N SER A 62 27.80 19.97 -21.78
CA SER A 62 28.98 19.93 -22.65
C SER A 62 30.17 19.32 -21.92
N GLU A 63 31.14 18.79 -22.67
CA GLU A 63 32.39 18.26 -22.09
C GLU A 63 33.17 19.28 -21.23
N THR A 64 32.91 20.58 -21.42
CA THR A 64 33.51 21.64 -20.60
C THR A 64 33.00 21.61 -19.16
N ALA A 65 31.78 21.12 -18.91
CA ALA A 65 31.24 20.91 -17.57
C ALA A 65 32.05 19.84 -16.81
N VAL A 66 32.26 18.67 -17.44
CA VAL A 66 33.12 17.60 -16.89
C VAL A 66 34.53 18.12 -16.64
N THR A 67 35.11 18.82 -17.60
CA THR A 67 36.47 19.37 -17.47
C THR A 67 36.58 20.38 -16.32
N SER A 68 35.54 21.18 -16.09
CA SER A 68 35.46 22.13 -14.96
C SER A 68 35.39 21.41 -13.62
N ARG A 69 34.54 20.39 -13.48
CA ARG A 69 34.46 19.57 -12.26
C ARG A 69 35.75 18.83 -11.97
N ILE A 70 36.39 18.25 -12.99
CA ILE A 70 37.70 17.60 -12.83
C ILE A 70 38.78 18.57 -12.33
N LYS A 71 38.77 19.83 -12.81
CA LYS A 71 39.69 20.86 -12.28
C LYS A 71 39.41 21.17 -10.81
N GLN A 72 38.14 21.25 -10.42
CA GLN A 72 37.75 21.50 -9.03
C GLN A 72 38.14 20.34 -8.11
N VAL A 73 37.89 19.09 -8.54
CA VAL A 73 38.29 17.88 -7.82
C VAL A 73 39.81 17.83 -7.66
N ARG A 74 40.58 18.04 -8.75
CA ARG A 74 42.05 18.07 -8.65
C ARG A 74 42.53 19.10 -7.64
N ARG A 75 41.98 20.32 -7.67
CA ARG A 75 42.32 21.36 -6.69
C ARG A 75 42.02 20.92 -5.24
N ALA A 76 40.85 20.31 -5.01
CA ALA A 76 40.46 19.82 -3.69
C ALA A 76 41.36 18.66 -3.21
N LEU A 77 41.85 17.83 -4.12
CA LEU A 77 42.81 16.76 -3.83
C LEU A 77 44.26 17.23 -3.68
N GLY A 78 44.59 18.48 -4.03
CA GLY A 78 45.98 18.95 -4.11
C GLY A 78 46.74 18.38 -5.32
N ASP A 79 45.99 17.98 -6.34
CA ASP A 79 46.46 17.54 -7.66
C ASP A 79 46.26 18.66 -8.70
N ASP A 80 46.90 18.54 -9.86
CA ASP A 80 46.69 19.48 -10.97
C ASP A 80 46.83 18.81 -12.34
N GLY A 81 46.53 19.56 -13.41
CA GLY A 81 46.59 19.04 -14.77
C GLY A 81 47.99 18.71 -15.29
N ARG A 82 49.06 19.09 -14.57
CA ARG A 82 50.46 18.85 -14.98
C ARG A 82 51.05 17.65 -14.25
N SER A 83 50.84 17.57 -12.94
CA SER A 83 51.36 16.53 -12.06
C SER A 83 50.51 15.25 -12.08
N GLN A 84 49.18 15.38 -12.19
CA GLN A 84 48.21 14.28 -12.36
C GLN A 84 48.48 13.08 -11.45
N ARG A 85 48.81 13.34 -10.19
CA ARG A 85 49.20 12.31 -9.21
C ARG A 85 48.01 11.50 -8.71
N MET A 86 46.80 12.07 -8.76
CA MET A 86 45.60 11.42 -8.25
C MET A 86 44.58 11.14 -9.34
N ILE A 87 44.40 12.07 -10.29
CA ILE A 87 43.51 11.89 -11.44
C ILE A 87 44.33 12.05 -12.71
N ARG A 88 44.46 10.95 -13.48
CA ARG A 88 45.16 10.93 -14.76
C ARG A 88 44.17 11.15 -15.92
N THR A 89 44.51 12.07 -16.82
CA THR A 89 43.78 12.27 -18.09
C THR A 89 44.32 11.31 -19.14
N VAL A 90 43.46 10.43 -19.67
CA VAL A 90 43.76 9.61 -20.83
C VAL A 90 43.19 10.31 -22.07
N HIS A 91 44.07 10.84 -22.92
CA HIS A 91 43.69 11.72 -24.02
C HIS A 91 42.73 11.00 -24.98
N GLY A 92 41.62 11.67 -25.32
CA GLY A 92 40.57 11.12 -26.17
C GLY A 92 39.75 9.98 -25.57
N ARG A 93 39.98 9.59 -24.30
CA ARG A 93 39.31 8.44 -23.67
C ARG A 93 38.63 8.74 -22.34
N GLY A 94 39.16 9.66 -21.51
CA GLY A 94 38.53 10.01 -20.23
C GLY A 94 39.51 10.19 -19.08
N TYR A 95 39.10 9.82 -17.87
CA TYR A 95 39.87 10.02 -16.64
C TYR A 95 40.02 8.73 -15.84
N ARG A 96 41.12 8.60 -15.10
CA ARG A 96 41.36 7.48 -14.19
C ARG A 96 41.87 7.97 -12.85
N PHE A 97 41.29 7.48 -11.76
CA PHE A 97 41.82 7.69 -10.43
C PHE A 97 43.00 6.73 -10.18
N VAL A 98 44.15 7.26 -9.78
CA VAL A 98 45.42 6.50 -9.69
C VAL A 98 46.11 6.60 -8.33
N ALA A 99 45.58 7.39 -7.39
CA ALA A 99 46.12 7.43 -6.03
C ALA A 99 45.76 6.16 -5.24
N GLY A 100 46.55 5.84 -4.22
CA GLY A 100 46.26 4.73 -3.31
C GLY A 100 44.95 4.96 -2.57
N VAL A 101 44.09 3.93 -2.53
CA VAL A 101 42.81 3.96 -1.83
C VAL A 101 42.80 2.83 -0.81
N VAL A 102 42.63 3.18 0.46
CA VAL A 102 42.59 2.23 1.57
C VAL A 102 41.27 2.43 2.32
N GLU A 103 40.55 1.35 2.54
CA GLU A 103 39.45 1.34 3.51
C GLU A 103 40.07 1.32 4.90
N PRO A 104 39.72 2.24 5.82
CA PRO A 104 40.27 2.23 7.16
C PRO A 104 39.95 0.89 7.82
N ALA A 105 41.00 0.12 8.14
CA ALA A 105 40.88 -1.07 8.96
C ALA A 105 40.38 -0.63 10.34
N GLY A 106 39.19 -1.08 10.74
CA GLY A 106 38.65 -0.78 12.05
C GLY A 106 39.61 -1.25 13.15
N GLU A 107 40.03 -0.34 14.03
CA GLU A 107 40.80 -0.69 15.21
C GLU A 107 39.95 -1.56 16.16
N PRO A 108 40.54 -2.62 16.76
CA PRO A 108 39.84 -3.51 17.67
C PRO A 108 39.60 -2.82 19.02
N ALA A 109 38.34 -2.73 19.43
CA ALA A 109 37.95 -2.23 20.75
C ALA A 109 38.43 -3.19 21.86
N ALA A 110 38.95 -2.61 22.94
CA ALA A 110 39.37 -3.32 24.16
C ALA A 110 38.21 -4.12 24.81
N PRO A 111 38.50 -5.25 25.49
CA PRO A 111 37.45 -6.15 25.95
C PRO A 111 36.66 -5.55 27.15
N PRO A 112 35.32 -5.67 27.18
CA PRO A 112 34.54 -5.39 28.39
C PRO A 112 34.72 -6.50 29.43
N PRO A 113 34.46 -6.23 30.73
CA PRO A 113 34.62 -7.23 31.77
C PRO A 113 33.66 -8.40 31.53
N ALA A 114 34.18 -9.61 31.77
CA ALA A 114 33.55 -10.87 31.42
C ALA A 114 32.10 -10.99 31.91
N THR A 115 31.17 -10.98 30.95
CA THR A 115 29.86 -11.59 31.09
C THR A 115 29.82 -12.87 30.25
N ALA A 116 29.18 -13.89 30.81
CA ALA A 116 29.11 -15.28 30.39
C ALA A 116 28.84 -15.48 28.87
N PRO A 117 29.22 -16.64 28.27
CA PRO A 117 29.34 -16.79 26.82
C PRO A 117 28.03 -16.46 26.10
N GLY A 118 28.05 -15.30 25.42
CA GLY A 118 27.00 -14.86 24.50
C GLY A 118 26.97 -15.79 23.30
N ARG A 119 25.92 -16.62 23.26
CA ARG A 119 25.44 -17.40 22.12
C ARG A 119 25.65 -16.59 20.83
N ALA A 120 26.36 -17.16 19.85
CA ALA A 120 26.48 -16.58 18.50
C ALA A 120 25.11 -16.05 18.06
N ALA A 121 25.06 -14.81 17.55
CA ALA A 121 23.84 -14.29 16.94
C ALA A 121 23.39 -15.34 15.93
N ALA A 122 22.26 -15.97 16.22
CA ALA A 122 21.69 -16.97 15.33
C ALA A 122 21.55 -16.32 13.95
N PRO A 123 21.80 -17.05 12.85
CA PRO A 123 21.41 -16.55 11.53
C PRO A 123 19.97 -16.04 11.64
N THR A 124 19.72 -14.79 11.24
CA THR A 124 18.37 -14.23 11.22
C THR A 124 17.48 -15.28 10.57
N PRO A 125 16.47 -15.82 11.27
CA PRO A 125 15.69 -16.92 10.74
C PRO A 125 15.17 -16.48 9.37
N VAL A 126 15.51 -17.25 8.33
CA VAL A 126 15.03 -16.98 6.98
C VAL A 126 13.52 -17.12 7.05
N ARG A 127 12.81 -15.99 6.96
CA ARG A 127 11.35 -15.93 6.92
C ARG A 127 10.97 -15.88 5.43
N PRO A 128 10.73 -17.04 4.77
CA PRO A 128 10.62 -17.06 3.31
C PRO A 128 9.40 -16.27 2.86
N VAL A 129 9.62 -15.39 1.89
CA VAL A 129 8.55 -14.77 1.11
C VAL A 129 8.07 -15.80 0.08
N ARG A 130 6.76 -15.98 -0.01
CA ARG A 130 6.08 -16.85 -0.98
C ARG A 130 5.17 -16.00 -1.86
N TYR A 131 4.67 -16.60 -2.93
CA TYR A 131 3.80 -15.94 -3.88
C TYR A 131 2.54 -16.76 -4.08
N THR A 132 1.40 -16.07 -4.18
CA THR A 132 0.14 -16.61 -4.68
C THR A 132 -0.28 -15.83 -5.93
N VAL A 133 -1.28 -16.32 -6.66
CA VAL A 133 -1.82 -15.64 -7.85
C VAL A 133 -3.19 -15.06 -7.52
N SER A 134 -3.39 -13.78 -7.83
CA SER A 134 -4.67 -13.07 -7.74
C SER A 134 -4.88 -12.28 -9.03
N ASP A 135 -5.98 -12.52 -9.73
CA ASP A 135 -6.30 -11.90 -11.03
C ASP A 135 -5.14 -11.95 -12.06
N GLY A 136 -4.37 -13.03 -12.05
CA GLY A 136 -3.20 -13.20 -12.93
C GLY A 136 -1.93 -12.48 -12.49
N LEU A 137 -1.91 -11.84 -11.32
CA LEU A 137 -0.74 -11.18 -10.73
C LEU A 137 -0.17 -12.00 -9.57
N HIS A 138 1.15 -11.99 -9.42
CA HIS A 138 1.81 -12.59 -8.25
C HIS A 138 1.77 -11.65 -7.06
N ILE A 139 1.16 -12.13 -5.97
CA ILE A 139 1.06 -11.42 -4.69
C ILE A 139 2.05 -12.05 -3.72
N ALA A 140 3.04 -11.26 -3.31
CA ALA A 140 4.04 -11.65 -2.32
C ALA A 140 3.41 -11.67 -0.92
N HIS A 141 3.62 -12.77 -0.20
CA HIS A 141 3.13 -12.94 1.15
C HIS A 141 4.15 -13.64 2.05
N GLN A 142 4.02 -13.43 3.36
CA GLN A 142 4.87 -14.02 4.38
C GLN A 142 4.01 -14.43 5.58
N VAL A 143 4.30 -15.61 6.12
CA VAL A 143 3.65 -16.13 7.33
C VAL A 143 4.69 -16.27 8.42
N THR A 144 4.39 -15.74 9.60
CA THR A 144 5.23 -15.81 10.81
C THR A 144 4.36 -16.05 12.03
N GLY A 145 4.98 -16.26 13.19
CA GLY A 145 4.25 -16.60 14.41
C GLY A 145 3.71 -18.03 14.41
N SER A 146 3.02 -18.36 15.49
CA SER A 146 2.46 -19.69 15.72
C SER A 146 1.24 -19.56 16.64
N GLY A 147 0.21 -20.37 16.41
CA GLY A 147 -0.99 -20.40 17.22
C GLY A 147 -2.23 -20.69 16.38
N ASP A 148 -3.36 -20.86 17.06
CA ASP A 148 -4.62 -21.27 16.43
C ASP A 148 -5.41 -20.08 15.85
N LEU A 149 -5.00 -18.85 16.15
CA LEU A 149 -5.60 -17.64 15.59
C LEU A 149 -4.83 -17.22 14.34
N ASP A 150 -5.54 -17.04 13.23
CA ASP A 150 -4.99 -16.39 12.04
C ASP A 150 -5.17 -14.88 12.14
N ILE A 151 -4.10 -14.12 11.92
CA ILE A 151 -4.09 -12.66 11.94
C ILE A 151 -3.57 -12.18 10.60
N VAL A 152 -4.41 -11.52 9.80
CA VAL A 152 -4.00 -10.88 8.56
C VAL A 152 -3.72 -9.41 8.82
N LEU A 153 -2.47 -8.99 8.65
CA LEU A 153 -2.07 -7.59 8.73
C LEU A 153 -2.15 -6.96 7.35
N ILE A 154 -3.11 -6.06 7.16
CA ILE A 154 -3.29 -5.29 5.92
C ILE A 154 -2.49 -3.98 6.08
N PRO A 155 -1.39 -3.81 5.33
CA PRO A 155 -0.48 -2.70 5.56
C PRO A 155 -1.06 -1.37 5.09
N GLY A 156 -0.45 -0.27 5.54
CA GLY A 156 -0.66 1.07 4.96
C GLY A 156 -0.16 1.19 3.52
N PHE A 157 -0.16 2.40 2.96
CA PHE A 157 -0.09 2.60 1.51
C PHE A 157 1.14 2.01 0.79
N ILE A 158 2.26 1.79 1.50
CA ILE A 158 3.43 1.07 0.99
C ILE A 158 3.96 0.09 2.05
N SER A 159 4.25 -1.13 1.61
CA SER A 159 4.97 -2.14 2.38
C SER A 159 6.09 -2.80 1.59
N HIS A 160 6.98 -3.49 2.30
CA HIS A 160 7.99 -4.34 1.68
C HIS A 160 8.40 -5.48 2.64
N LEU A 161 7.95 -6.70 2.35
CA LEU A 161 8.12 -7.86 3.25
C LEU A 161 9.56 -8.14 3.68
N ALA A 162 10.53 -8.02 2.76
CA ALA A 162 11.95 -8.24 3.08
C ALA A 162 12.55 -7.18 4.01
N PHE A 163 12.21 -5.90 3.82
CA PHE A 163 12.78 -4.79 4.61
C PHE A 163 12.10 -4.63 5.97
N ASP A 164 10.89 -5.14 6.14
CA ASP A 164 10.10 -4.96 7.37
C ASP A 164 10.78 -5.48 8.66
N TRP A 165 11.78 -6.35 8.53
CA TRP A 165 12.50 -6.92 9.67
C TRP A 165 13.80 -6.20 10.03
N GLU A 166 14.23 -5.21 9.25
CA GLU A 166 15.50 -4.50 9.46
C GLU A 166 15.43 -3.49 10.61
N ASP A 167 14.29 -2.83 10.82
CA ASP A 167 14.11 -1.93 11.97
C ASP A 167 13.61 -2.71 13.19
N PRO A 168 14.30 -2.63 14.35
CA PRO A 168 13.97 -3.43 15.52
C PRO A 168 12.59 -3.11 16.11
N ARG A 169 12.07 -1.89 15.95
CA ARG A 169 10.73 -1.52 16.45
C ARG A 169 9.63 -2.12 15.57
N HIS A 170 9.83 -2.10 14.24
CA HIS A 170 8.91 -2.77 13.34
C HIS A 170 8.97 -4.30 13.51
N ALA A 171 10.17 -4.87 13.64
CA ALA A 171 10.33 -6.29 13.94
C ALA A 171 9.63 -6.67 15.25
N TYR A 172 9.75 -5.86 16.30
CA TYR A 172 9.04 -6.07 17.57
C TYR A 172 7.52 -6.05 17.41
N PHE A 173 6.97 -5.08 16.65
CA PHE A 173 5.53 -5.02 16.35
C PHE A 173 5.04 -6.33 15.71
N LEU A 174 5.78 -6.81 14.71
CA LEU A 174 5.46 -8.01 13.96
C LEU A 174 5.63 -9.28 14.80
N ASP A 175 6.71 -9.37 15.58
CA ASP A 175 6.96 -10.52 16.45
C ASP A 175 5.92 -10.60 17.57
N ARG A 176 5.51 -9.48 18.18
CA ARG A 176 4.42 -9.45 19.18
C ARG A 176 3.07 -9.85 18.59
N LEU A 177 2.73 -9.44 17.36
CA LEU A 177 1.53 -9.98 16.70
C LEU A 177 1.67 -11.49 16.47
N GLY A 178 2.85 -11.95 16.09
CA GLY A 178 3.17 -13.38 15.89
C GLY A 178 3.13 -14.22 17.18
N THR A 179 3.17 -13.61 18.37
CA THR A 179 2.92 -14.32 19.65
C THR A 179 1.43 -14.41 19.99
N MET A 180 0.58 -13.64 19.33
CA MET A 180 -0.88 -13.69 19.49
C MET A 180 -1.52 -14.72 18.55
N GLY A 181 -0.87 -15.04 17.42
CA GLY A 181 -1.34 -16.02 16.45
C GLY A 181 -0.41 -16.18 15.24
N ARG A 182 -0.87 -16.92 14.24
CA ARG A 182 -0.22 -17.03 12.94
C ARG A 182 -0.43 -15.73 12.16
N LEU A 183 0.62 -14.93 12.08
CA LEU A 183 0.63 -13.63 11.41
C LEU A 183 0.86 -13.80 9.90
N ILE A 184 -0.15 -13.45 9.12
CA ILE A 184 -0.19 -13.47 7.66
C ILE A 184 -0.03 -12.04 7.16
N ARG A 185 0.96 -11.81 6.31
CA ARG A 185 1.31 -10.50 5.75
C ARG A 185 1.49 -10.61 4.25
N PHE A 186 1.27 -9.50 3.56
CA PHE A 186 1.46 -9.44 2.11
C PHE A 186 1.85 -8.02 1.68
N ASP A 187 2.52 -7.92 0.54
CA ASP A 187 2.65 -6.65 -0.15
C ASP A 187 1.48 -6.51 -1.12
N LYS A 188 0.76 -5.39 -1.07
CA LYS A 188 -0.36 -5.16 -1.99
C LYS A 188 0.14 -5.11 -3.42
N ARG A 189 -0.67 -5.56 -4.39
CA ARG A 189 -0.38 -5.38 -5.82
C ARG A 189 0.06 -3.95 -6.11
N GLY A 190 1.11 -3.78 -6.90
CA GLY A 190 1.73 -2.49 -7.18
C GLY A 190 2.86 -2.09 -6.22
N THR A 191 3.00 -2.70 -5.04
CA THR A 191 3.98 -2.32 -4.03
C THR A 191 4.89 -3.46 -3.60
N GLY A 192 6.02 -3.12 -3.00
CA GLY A 192 6.94 -4.07 -2.37
C GLY A 192 7.41 -5.13 -3.35
N MET A 193 7.22 -6.38 -2.96
CA MET A 193 7.64 -7.57 -3.71
C MET A 193 6.57 -8.13 -4.65
N SER A 194 5.36 -7.55 -4.69
CA SER A 194 4.25 -8.01 -5.55
C SER A 194 4.32 -7.42 -6.96
N ASP A 195 3.66 -8.08 -7.91
CA ASP A 195 3.57 -7.61 -9.30
C ASP A 195 2.93 -6.22 -9.39
N ARG A 196 3.34 -5.45 -10.39
CA ARG A 196 2.88 -4.08 -10.64
C ARG A 196 1.94 -4.06 -11.85
N PRO A 197 0.61 -3.93 -11.66
CA PRO A 197 -0.33 -3.88 -12.77
C PRO A 197 -0.21 -2.57 -13.54
N SER A 198 -0.70 -2.57 -14.78
CA SER A 198 -1.01 -1.35 -15.52
C SER A 198 -2.30 -0.73 -14.97
N GLY A 199 -2.27 0.57 -14.66
CA GLY A 199 -3.45 1.30 -14.19
C GLY A 199 -3.67 1.23 -12.68
N VAL A 200 -4.85 1.68 -12.26
CA VAL A 200 -5.21 1.88 -10.85
C VAL A 200 -6.22 0.82 -10.42
N PRO A 201 -5.83 -0.19 -9.61
CA PRO A 201 -6.79 -1.20 -9.15
C PRO A 201 -7.73 -0.61 -8.10
N ASP A 202 -9.04 -0.80 -8.30
CA ASP A 202 -10.10 -0.42 -7.36
C ASP A 202 -10.02 -1.20 -6.03
N LEU A 203 -10.79 -0.75 -5.03
CA LEU A 203 -10.75 -1.35 -3.69
C LEU A 203 -11.21 -2.81 -3.68
N GLU A 204 -12.23 -3.15 -4.48
CA GLU A 204 -12.76 -4.52 -4.65
C GLU A 204 -11.67 -5.46 -5.19
N THR A 205 -10.99 -5.05 -6.24
CA THR A 205 -9.88 -5.80 -6.86
C THR A 205 -8.75 -6.05 -5.85
N ARG A 206 -8.46 -5.08 -4.97
CA ARG A 206 -7.44 -5.27 -3.93
C ARG A 206 -7.87 -6.24 -2.82
N MET A 207 -9.18 -6.41 -2.58
CA MET A 207 -9.66 -7.41 -1.63
C MET A 207 -9.42 -8.84 -2.12
N HIS A 208 -9.46 -9.07 -3.44
CA HIS A 208 -9.12 -10.37 -4.01
C HIS A 208 -7.71 -10.82 -3.59
N ASP A 209 -6.76 -9.89 -3.41
CA ASP A 209 -5.41 -10.21 -2.91
C ASP A 209 -5.45 -10.78 -1.50
N VAL A 210 -6.27 -10.20 -0.61
CA VAL A 210 -6.42 -10.67 0.77
C VAL A 210 -6.98 -12.09 0.77
N LEU A 211 -8.05 -12.33 0.01
CA LEU A 211 -8.67 -13.64 -0.12
C LEU A 211 -7.70 -14.67 -0.71
N ALA A 212 -7.01 -14.34 -1.81
CA ALA A 212 -6.05 -15.22 -2.46
C ALA A 212 -4.87 -15.59 -1.54
N VAL A 213 -4.40 -14.63 -0.72
CA VAL A 213 -3.36 -14.90 0.28
C VAL A 213 -3.89 -15.78 1.40
N MET A 214 -5.09 -15.52 1.91
CA MET A 214 -5.74 -16.35 2.93
C MET A 214 -5.92 -17.79 2.43
N ASP A 215 -6.42 -17.98 1.21
CA ASP A 215 -6.63 -19.29 0.62
C ASP A 215 -5.29 -20.04 0.41
N ALA A 216 -4.26 -19.34 -0.09
CA ALA A 216 -2.94 -19.93 -0.31
C ALA A 216 -2.25 -20.42 0.97
N VAL A 217 -2.59 -19.84 2.13
CA VAL A 217 -2.07 -20.26 3.44
C VAL A 217 -3.04 -21.14 4.23
N GLY A 218 -4.19 -21.49 3.64
CA GLY A 218 -5.23 -22.30 4.29
C GLY A 218 -5.90 -21.60 5.47
N SER A 219 -6.01 -20.27 5.44
CA SER A 219 -6.72 -19.47 6.44
C SER A 219 -8.19 -19.36 6.07
N GLU A 220 -9.04 -20.21 6.64
CA GLU A 220 -10.49 -20.13 6.44
C GLU A 220 -11.07 -18.84 7.01
N ARG A 221 -10.57 -18.41 8.18
CA ARG A 221 -11.08 -17.24 8.88
C ARG A 221 -9.99 -16.57 9.70
N ALA A 222 -9.87 -15.25 9.61
CA ALA A 222 -8.81 -14.49 10.28
C ALA A 222 -9.31 -13.26 11.02
N ILE A 223 -8.50 -12.75 11.94
CA ILE A 223 -8.61 -11.40 12.48
C ILE A 223 -7.95 -10.47 11.47
N LEU A 224 -8.66 -9.44 11.01
CA LEU A 224 -8.08 -8.46 10.11
C LEU A 224 -7.56 -7.27 10.92
N CYS A 225 -6.26 -6.99 10.80
CA CYS A 225 -5.63 -5.79 11.35
C CYS A 225 -5.27 -4.84 10.21
N GLY A 226 -6.10 -3.82 9.98
CA GLY A 226 -5.85 -2.77 9.00
C GLY A 226 -5.28 -1.53 9.67
N TYR A 227 -4.15 -1.02 9.18
CA TYR A 227 -3.63 0.27 9.62
C TYR A 227 -3.45 1.25 8.48
N SER A 228 -3.67 2.55 8.75
CA SER A 228 -3.57 3.59 7.73
C SER A 228 -4.46 3.25 6.52
N GLU A 229 -3.95 3.28 5.31
CA GLU A 229 -4.70 2.91 4.09
C GLU A 229 -5.19 1.44 4.05
N GLY A 230 -4.67 0.55 4.89
CA GLY A 230 -5.19 -0.82 5.02
C GLY A 230 -6.56 -0.91 5.70
N GLY A 231 -6.97 0.13 6.44
CA GLY A 231 -8.24 0.12 7.19
C GLY A 231 -9.50 0.07 6.32
N PRO A 232 -9.68 0.94 5.31
CA PRO A 232 -10.83 0.85 4.40
C PRO A 232 -10.97 -0.51 3.72
N MET A 233 -9.86 -1.12 3.34
CA MET A 233 -9.85 -2.47 2.75
C MET A 233 -10.30 -3.53 3.77
N ALA A 234 -9.84 -3.42 5.01
CA ALA A 234 -10.27 -4.29 6.10
C ALA A 234 -11.76 -4.14 6.43
N VAL A 235 -12.29 -2.90 6.41
CA VAL A 235 -13.72 -2.60 6.55
C VAL A 235 -14.52 -3.25 5.43
N MET A 236 -14.08 -3.10 4.18
CA MET A 236 -14.79 -3.69 3.04
C MET A 236 -14.82 -5.22 3.13
N MET A 237 -13.68 -5.86 3.43
CA MET A 237 -13.60 -7.29 3.71
C MET A 237 -14.55 -7.74 4.83
N ALA A 238 -14.59 -7.01 5.94
CA ALA A 238 -15.45 -7.35 7.06
C ALA A 238 -16.95 -7.17 6.76
N ALA A 239 -17.29 -6.32 5.79
CA ALA A 239 -18.66 -6.08 5.36
C ALA A 239 -19.14 -7.07 4.29
N THR A 240 -18.29 -7.44 3.32
CA THR A 240 -18.66 -8.32 2.20
C THR A 240 -18.29 -9.79 2.41
N HIS A 241 -17.32 -10.08 3.28
CA HIS A 241 -16.86 -11.44 3.62
C HIS A 241 -16.81 -11.70 5.14
N PRO A 242 -17.89 -11.42 5.90
CA PRO A 242 -17.92 -11.59 7.35
C PRO A 242 -17.70 -13.04 7.82
N GLU A 243 -17.89 -14.03 6.95
CA GLU A 243 -17.57 -15.45 7.17
C GLU A 243 -16.05 -15.69 7.21
N ARG A 244 -15.28 -14.90 6.45
CA ARG A 244 -13.81 -14.94 6.40
C ARG A 244 -13.16 -14.09 7.51
N VAL A 245 -13.94 -13.25 8.19
CA VAL A 245 -13.44 -12.32 9.22
C VAL A 245 -13.99 -12.71 10.60
N SER A 246 -13.10 -12.96 11.56
CA SER A 246 -13.48 -13.24 12.96
C SER A 246 -13.63 -11.97 13.78
N SER A 247 -12.76 -10.97 13.54
CA SER A 247 -12.74 -9.69 14.22
C SER A 247 -11.97 -8.67 13.38
N LEU A 248 -12.23 -7.38 13.63
CA LEU A 248 -11.60 -6.28 12.93
C LEU A 248 -10.85 -5.38 13.92
N VAL A 249 -9.59 -5.08 13.61
CA VAL A 249 -8.76 -4.10 14.33
C VAL A 249 -8.34 -3.01 13.34
N LEU A 250 -8.69 -1.77 13.65
CA LEU A 250 -8.41 -0.60 12.84
C LEU A 250 -7.48 0.33 13.62
N TYR A 251 -6.29 0.64 13.07
CA TYR A 251 -5.36 1.58 13.69
C TYR A 251 -5.04 2.78 12.79
N GLY A 252 -5.24 3.99 13.33
CA GLY A 252 -4.85 5.25 12.66
C GLY A 252 -5.37 5.29 11.22
N THR A 253 -6.68 5.15 11.02
CA THR A 253 -7.26 4.98 9.69
C THR A 253 -8.52 5.82 9.51
N TYR A 254 -9.15 5.72 8.35
CA TYR A 254 -10.17 6.64 7.86
C TYR A 254 -11.31 5.91 7.16
N ALA A 255 -12.47 6.56 7.06
CA ALA A 255 -13.62 6.08 6.31
C ALA A 255 -13.66 6.65 4.89
N LYS A 256 -13.16 7.88 4.70
CA LYS A 256 -13.09 8.56 3.40
C LYS A 256 -11.79 9.34 3.32
N ARG A 257 -11.12 9.33 2.16
CA ARG A 257 -9.83 9.99 2.05
C ARG A 257 -9.89 11.50 1.77
N THR A 258 -10.98 11.97 1.18
CA THR A 258 -11.20 13.36 0.76
C THR A 258 -12.29 14.04 1.56
N ARG A 259 -12.12 15.33 1.83
CA ARG A 259 -13.10 16.14 2.56
C ARG A 259 -14.49 16.07 1.92
N ALA A 260 -15.52 15.96 2.76
CA ALA A 260 -16.92 16.11 2.39
C ALA A 260 -17.66 16.95 3.44
N GLU A 261 -18.88 17.41 3.13
CA GLU A 261 -19.72 18.18 4.07
C GLU A 261 -19.94 17.43 5.40
N ASP A 262 -20.23 16.13 5.31
CA ASP A 262 -20.43 15.22 6.44
C ASP A 262 -19.15 14.46 6.86
N TYR A 263 -18.01 14.81 6.26
CA TYR A 263 -16.68 14.29 6.60
C TYR A 263 -15.61 15.40 6.50
N PRO A 264 -15.67 16.44 7.36
CA PRO A 264 -14.93 17.68 7.14
C PRO A 264 -13.45 17.61 7.52
N TRP A 265 -13.03 16.59 8.26
CA TRP A 265 -11.67 16.49 8.84
C TRP A 265 -10.62 16.02 7.83
N ALA A 266 -11.05 15.28 6.80
CA ALA A 266 -10.14 14.82 5.77
C ALA A 266 -9.53 15.98 4.97
N GLN A 267 -8.41 15.68 4.33
CA GLN A 267 -7.72 16.59 3.42
C GLN A 267 -8.57 16.91 2.19
N THR A 268 -8.41 18.12 1.65
CA THR A 268 -8.98 18.48 0.35
C THR A 268 -8.29 17.72 -0.78
N GLN A 269 -8.91 17.69 -1.96
CA GLN A 269 -8.30 17.08 -3.14
C GLN A 269 -6.99 17.80 -3.53
N ASP A 270 -6.94 19.12 -3.42
CA ASP A 270 -5.74 19.92 -3.71
C ASP A 270 -4.60 19.66 -2.72
N GLU A 271 -4.91 19.56 -1.42
CA GLU A 271 -3.91 19.21 -0.39
C GLU A 271 -3.30 17.83 -0.66
N ARG A 272 -4.13 16.87 -1.10
CA ARG A 272 -3.67 15.53 -1.48
C ARG A 272 -2.84 15.55 -2.75
N ALA A 273 -3.25 16.29 -3.78
CA ALA A 273 -2.49 16.44 -5.02
C ALA A 273 -1.12 17.08 -4.73
N ALA A 274 -1.08 18.14 -3.93
CA ALA A 274 0.17 18.79 -3.51
C ALA A 274 1.08 17.85 -2.71
N TYR A 275 0.50 17.02 -1.83
CA TYR A 275 1.23 15.98 -1.10
C TYR A 275 1.86 14.95 -2.06
N THR A 276 1.10 14.46 -3.05
CA THR A 276 1.58 13.54 -4.10
C THR A 276 2.71 14.17 -4.91
N GLU A 277 2.52 15.42 -5.37
CA GLU A 277 3.55 16.12 -6.14
C GLU A 277 4.83 16.28 -5.34
N ARG A 278 4.73 16.62 -4.05
CA ARG A 278 5.91 16.73 -3.19
C ARG A 278 6.64 15.39 -3.09
N LEU A 279 5.94 14.29 -2.78
CA LEU A 279 6.56 12.96 -2.69
C LEU A 279 7.27 12.58 -3.99
N VAL A 280 6.63 12.81 -5.14
CA VAL A 280 7.17 12.42 -6.44
C VAL A 280 8.34 13.32 -6.87
N HIS A 281 8.27 14.63 -6.62
CA HIS A 281 9.31 15.57 -7.02
C HIS A 281 10.53 15.57 -6.12
N THR A 282 10.34 15.52 -4.79
CA THR A 282 11.47 15.54 -3.86
C THR A 282 12.05 14.17 -3.64
N TRP A 283 11.23 13.12 -3.74
CA TRP A 283 11.58 11.73 -3.45
C TRP A 283 12.22 11.56 -2.06
N ASP A 284 11.86 12.44 -1.12
CA ASP A 284 12.43 12.49 0.23
C ASP A 284 11.55 11.73 1.22
N TRP A 285 11.83 10.44 1.34
CA TRP A 285 11.16 9.55 2.27
C TRP A 285 11.58 9.76 3.73
N THR A 286 12.73 10.39 3.99
CA THR A 286 13.12 10.71 5.38
C THR A 286 12.24 11.82 5.94
N ALA A 287 12.00 12.88 5.14
CA ALA A 287 11.06 13.94 5.48
C ALA A 287 9.63 13.42 5.61
N ASP A 288 9.23 12.48 4.76
CA ASP A 288 7.94 11.80 4.87
C ASP A 288 7.80 11.05 6.21
N LEU A 289 8.82 10.30 6.64
CA LEU A 289 8.76 9.63 7.94
C LEU A 289 8.70 10.63 9.09
N ARG A 290 9.51 11.70 9.08
CA ARG A 290 9.47 12.72 10.16
C ARG A 290 8.09 13.34 10.30
N MET A 291 7.36 13.51 9.19
CA MET A 291 5.98 13.98 9.22
C MET A 291 5.04 12.94 9.86
N ARG A 292 5.19 11.66 9.52
CA ARG A 292 4.29 10.57 9.95
C ARG A 292 4.60 10.03 11.33
N CYS A 293 5.85 10.08 11.75
CA CYS A 293 6.36 9.51 12.98
C CYS A 293 7.36 10.51 13.56
N PRO A 294 6.89 11.61 14.19
CA PRO A 294 7.78 12.64 14.74
C PRO A 294 8.82 12.13 15.73
N SER A 295 8.57 10.99 16.39
CA SER A 295 9.54 10.35 17.30
C SER A 295 10.65 9.56 16.58
N ALA A 296 10.56 9.36 15.26
CA ALA A 296 11.47 8.52 14.50
C ALA A 296 12.91 9.06 14.60
N ASP A 297 13.83 8.21 15.04
CA ASP A 297 15.26 8.51 15.02
C ASP A 297 15.86 8.37 13.61
N GLU A 298 17.10 8.84 13.47
CA GLU A 298 17.81 8.81 12.19
C GLU A 298 17.91 7.39 11.57
N PRO A 299 18.25 6.32 12.33
CA PRO A 299 18.20 4.96 11.81
C PRO A 299 16.83 4.56 11.23
N MET A 300 15.74 4.90 11.91
CA MET A 300 14.38 4.62 11.43
C MET A 300 14.08 5.34 10.12
N GLN A 301 14.46 6.61 10.04
CA GLN A 301 14.26 7.46 8.87
C GLN A 301 14.99 6.90 7.65
N GLN A 302 16.24 6.46 7.83
CA GLN A 302 17.03 5.83 6.77
C GLN A 302 16.45 4.48 6.35
N TRP A 303 16.02 3.66 7.31
CA TRP A 303 15.34 2.39 7.03
C TRP A 303 14.06 2.60 6.22
N TRP A 304 13.21 3.54 6.65
CA TRP A 304 11.99 3.88 5.93
C TRP A 304 12.30 4.35 4.51
N ALA A 305 13.31 5.21 4.33
CA ALA A 305 13.67 5.70 3.02
C ALA A 305 14.13 4.60 2.07
N ARG A 306 14.93 3.63 2.55
CA ARG A 306 15.31 2.44 1.76
C ARG A 306 14.09 1.59 1.43
N ARG A 307 13.25 1.29 2.42
CA ARG A 307 12.02 0.50 2.28
C ARG A 307 11.08 1.09 1.23
N MET A 308 10.81 2.39 1.30
CA MET A 308 9.91 3.08 0.37
C MET A 308 10.47 3.11 -1.05
N THR A 309 11.77 3.41 -1.19
CA THR A 309 12.47 3.44 -2.49
C THR A 309 12.47 2.07 -3.17
N ALA A 310 12.65 0.99 -2.41
CA ALA A 310 12.61 -0.37 -2.94
C ALA A 310 11.18 -0.81 -3.31
N ALA A 311 10.18 -0.30 -2.61
CA ALA A 311 8.81 -0.78 -2.73
C ALA A 311 8.02 -0.15 -3.89
N ALA A 312 8.31 1.09 -4.28
CA ALA A 312 7.51 1.82 -5.26
C ALA A 312 8.34 2.76 -6.15
N THR A 313 7.79 3.05 -7.33
CA THR A 313 8.33 4.02 -8.29
C THR A 313 7.45 5.27 -8.34
N PRO A 314 7.91 6.41 -8.88
CA PRO A 314 7.09 7.62 -9.01
C PRO A 314 5.72 7.39 -9.66
N GLY A 315 5.66 6.60 -10.73
CA GLY A 315 4.39 6.25 -11.39
C GLY A 315 3.47 5.44 -10.48
N THR A 316 4.03 4.49 -9.73
CA THR A 316 3.31 3.73 -8.69
C THR A 316 2.73 4.66 -7.63
N ILE A 317 3.51 5.63 -7.13
CA ILE A 317 3.04 6.57 -6.10
C ILE A 317 1.84 7.38 -6.60
N ARG A 318 1.91 7.91 -7.82
CA ARG A 318 0.79 8.66 -8.42
C ARG A 318 -0.47 7.80 -8.51
N ALA A 319 -0.35 6.63 -9.13
CA ALA A 319 -1.47 5.69 -9.27
C ALA A 319 -2.09 5.30 -7.92
N LEU A 320 -1.27 5.04 -6.90
CA LEU A 320 -1.76 4.73 -5.55
C LEU A 320 -2.45 5.94 -4.90
N MET A 321 -1.88 7.13 -5.01
CA MET A 321 -2.47 8.33 -4.41
C MET A 321 -3.79 8.72 -5.08
N ASP A 322 -3.89 8.56 -6.39
CA ASP A 322 -5.12 8.79 -7.14
C ASP A 322 -6.20 7.82 -6.68
N MET A 323 -5.91 6.52 -6.63
CA MET A 323 -6.82 5.51 -6.07
C MET A 323 -7.27 5.87 -4.66
N ASN A 324 -6.31 6.14 -3.78
CA ASN A 324 -6.59 6.37 -2.38
C ASN A 324 -7.51 7.59 -2.20
N SER A 325 -7.45 8.58 -3.09
CA SER A 325 -8.33 9.75 -3.07
C SER A 325 -9.80 9.41 -3.34
N LEU A 326 -10.05 8.30 -4.04
CA LEU A 326 -11.38 7.81 -4.40
C LEU A 326 -12.01 6.91 -3.32
N VAL A 327 -11.23 6.50 -2.32
CA VAL A 327 -11.69 5.61 -1.25
C VAL A 327 -12.74 6.30 -0.38
N ASP A 328 -13.90 5.64 -0.29
CA ASP A 328 -15.02 6.00 0.57
C ASP A 328 -15.76 4.73 0.99
N VAL A 329 -15.63 4.35 2.26
CA VAL A 329 -16.29 3.16 2.85
C VAL A 329 -17.34 3.55 3.89
N ARG A 330 -17.74 4.83 3.96
CA ARG A 330 -18.67 5.34 4.98
C ARG A 330 -19.99 4.59 4.99
N ASP A 331 -20.50 4.25 3.81
CA ASP A 331 -21.77 3.55 3.65
C ASP A 331 -21.70 2.06 4.03
N LEU A 332 -20.48 1.49 4.14
CA LEU A 332 -20.28 0.09 4.53
C LEU A 332 -20.18 -0.11 6.04
N LEU A 333 -19.86 0.94 6.80
CA LEU A 333 -19.57 0.86 8.23
C LEU A 333 -20.73 0.22 9.01
N ARG A 334 -21.96 0.57 8.62
CA ARG A 334 -23.18 0.03 9.24
C ARG A 334 -23.47 -1.41 8.88
N SER A 335 -22.75 -2.04 7.96
CA SER A 335 -22.90 -3.45 7.60
C SER A 335 -21.77 -4.31 8.15
N VAL A 336 -20.74 -3.72 8.75
CA VAL A 336 -19.74 -4.48 9.51
C VAL A 336 -20.41 -5.07 10.76
N ARG A 337 -20.48 -6.41 10.83
CA ARG A 337 -21.14 -7.15 11.92
C ARG A 337 -20.15 -7.86 12.85
N VAL A 338 -18.89 -7.92 12.47
CA VAL A 338 -17.84 -8.55 13.28
C VAL A 338 -17.44 -7.64 14.44
N PRO A 339 -17.04 -8.20 15.60
CA PRO A 339 -16.48 -7.41 16.68
C PRO A 339 -15.32 -6.56 16.18
N THR A 340 -15.36 -5.26 16.53
CA THR A 340 -14.43 -4.28 15.98
C THR A 340 -13.76 -3.47 17.09
N LEU A 341 -12.45 -3.32 17.01
CA LEU A 341 -11.66 -2.38 17.82
C LEU A 341 -11.08 -1.30 16.90
N VAL A 342 -11.33 -0.04 17.25
CA VAL A 342 -10.73 1.12 16.61
C VAL A 342 -9.75 1.77 17.59
N VAL A 343 -8.50 1.87 17.17
CA VAL A 343 -7.40 2.45 17.96
C VAL A 343 -6.86 3.65 17.20
N HIS A 344 -6.74 4.80 17.86
CA HIS A 344 -6.28 6.02 17.18
C HIS A 344 -5.51 6.92 18.13
N ARG A 345 -4.49 7.61 17.62
CA ARG A 345 -3.71 8.57 18.41
C ARG A 345 -4.35 9.96 18.43
N ASP A 346 -4.26 10.63 19.57
CA ASP A 346 -4.86 11.95 19.79
C ASP A 346 -4.14 13.11 19.08
N GLN A 347 -2.90 12.91 18.64
CA GLN A 347 -2.10 13.91 17.92
C GLN A 347 -1.59 13.41 16.57
N ASP A 348 -2.26 12.41 15.96
CA ASP A 348 -1.87 11.88 14.64
C ASP A 348 -1.89 13.01 13.57
N PRO A 349 -0.73 13.33 12.95
CA PRO A 349 -0.61 14.42 11.98
C PRO A 349 -1.14 14.06 10.60
N MET A 350 -1.41 12.77 10.33
CA MET A 350 -1.89 12.27 9.04
C MET A 350 -3.40 12.17 9.01
N PHE A 351 -4.00 11.66 10.09
CA PHE A 351 -5.44 11.47 10.24
C PHE A 351 -5.90 11.98 11.60
N PRO A 352 -6.68 13.07 11.66
CA PRO A 352 -7.25 13.54 12.92
C PRO A 352 -8.03 12.43 13.64
N ILE A 353 -8.01 12.44 14.98
CA ILE A 353 -8.67 11.42 15.81
C ILE A 353 -10.19 11.31 15.54
N GLU A 354 -10.80 12.38 15.02
CA GLU A 354 -12.19 12.41 14.57
C GLU A 354 -12.48 11.37 13.50
N GLU A 355 -11.52 11.03 12.63
CA GLU A 355 -11.68 9.99 11.62
C GLU A 355 -11.83 8.61 12.27
N GLY A 356 -11.05 8.31 13.32
CA GLY A 356 -11.18 7.10 14.13
C GLY A 356 -12.49 7.05 14.92
N ARG A 357 -12.91 8.17 15.53
CA ARG A 357 -14.21 8.26 16.23
C ARG A 357 -15.37 8.03 15.28
N TYR A 358 -15.31 8.62 14.07
CA TYR A 358 -16.33 8.44 13.05
C TYR A 358 -16.54 6.96 12.70
N LEU A 359 -15.45 6.19 12.56
CA LEU A 359 -15.51 4.75 12.33
C LEU A 359 -16.20 4.02 13.49
N ALA A 360 -15.76 4.27 14.72
CA ALA A 360 -16.31 3.61 15.91
C ALA A 360 -17.80 3.93 16.13
N ASP A 361 -18.22 5.17 15.87
CA ASP A 361 -19.62 5.60 16.05
C ASP A 361 -20.58 4.93 15.06
N ARG A 362 -20.06 4.46 13.91
CA ARG A 362 -20.88 3.95 12.79
C ARG A 362 -20.78 2.45 12.58
N ILE A 363 -19.74 1.81 13.12
CA ILE A 363 -19.63 0.35 13.15
C ILE A 363 -20.36 -0.18 14.39
N PRO A 364 -21.44 -0.97 14.22
CA PRO A 364 -22.19 -1.51 15.35
C PRO A 364 -21.33 -2.30 16.33
N GLY A 365 -21.35 -1.88 17.60
CA GLY A 365 -20.62 -2.56 18.68
C GLY A 365 -19.10 -2.35 18.67
N ALA A 366 -18.58 -1.44 17.83
CA ALA A 366 -17.16 -1.10 17.85
C ALA A 366 -16.73 -0.49 19.19
N ARG A 367 -15.52 -0.84 19.63
CA ARG A 367 -14.87 -0.21 20.79
C ARG A 367 -13.85 0.80 20.28
N PHE A 368 -13.83 1.99 20.86
CA PHE A 368 -12.84 3.01 20.54
C PHE A 368 -11.81 3.14 21.66
N VAL A 369 -10.52 3.16 21.30
CA VAL A 369 -9.40 3.40 22.21
C VAL A 369 -8.57 4.56 21.68
N ALA A 370 -8.55 5.67 22.43
CA ALA A 370 -7.64 6.78 22.19
C ALA A 370 -6.27 6.48 22.81
N LEU A 371 -5.22 6.61 22.02
CA LEU A 371 -3.84 6.54 22.47
C LEU A 371 -3.23 7.95 22.51
N THR A 372 -2.31 8.18 23.44
CA THR A 372 -1.57 9.45 23.49
C THR A 372 -0.40 9.44 22.51
N GLY A 373 -0.18 10.53 21.79
CA GLY A 373 1.02 10.77 21.00
C GLY A 373 0.74 11.09 19.53
N ALA A 374 1.80 11.32 18.75
CA ALA A 374 1.68 11.80 17.37
C ALA A 374 2.11 10.79 16.29
N ASP A 375 2.65 9.62 16.67
CA ASP A 375 3.21 8.71 15.68
C ASP A 375 2.14 7.91 14.93
N HIS A 376 1.85 8.34 13.71
CA HIS A 376 0.97 7.63 12.81
C HIS A 376 1.49 6.23 12.46
N PHE A 377 2.81 6.08 12.28
CA PHE A 377 3.40 4.80 11.91
C PHE A 377 3.46 3.82 13.10
N VAL A 378 3.05 2.58 12.87
CA VAL A 378 2.89 1.53 13.91
C VAL A 378 4.16 1.25 14.72
N SER A 379 5.34 1.57 14.17
CA SER A 379 6.62 1.32 14.84
C SER A 379 7.08 2.47 15.74
N GLY A 380 6.36 3.60 15.81
CA GLY A 380 6.72 4.71 16.72
C GLY A 380 6.62 4.30 18.18
N ASP A 381 5.46 3.76 18.58
CA ASP A 381 5.26 3.09 19.87
C ASP A 381 4.36 1.86 19.67
N PRO A 382 4.95 0.73 19.26
CA PRO A 382 4.20 -0.49 18.97
C PRO A 382 3.63 -1.14 20.23
N ALA A 383 4.24 -0.93 21.40
CA ALA A 383 3.78 -1.52 22.65
C ALA A 383 2.41 -0.95 23.04
N GLN A 384 2.25 0.37 23.01
CA GLN A 384 0.99 1.02 23.37
C GLN A 384 -0.17 0.59 22.45
N ILE A 385 0.09 0.35 21.17
CA ILE A 385 -0.89 -0.18 20.22
C ILE A 385 -1.26 -1.62 20.61
N LEU A 386 -0.26 -2.47 20.80
CA LEU A 386 -0.47 -3.90 20.99
C LEU A 386 -1.03 -4.25 22.36
N ASP A 387 -0.77 -3.45 23.39
CA ASP A 387 -1.37 -3.60 24.71
C ASP A 387 -2.88 -3.31 24.71
N ALA A 388 -3.38 -2.51 23.75
CA ALA A 388 -4.81 -2.32 23.50
C ALA A 388 -5.42 -3.45 22.63
N VAL A 389 -4.65 -3.97 21.67
CA VAL A 389 -5.11 -4.99 20.71
C VAL A 389 -5.15 -6.38 21.31
N GLU A 390 -4.14 -6.76 22.11
CA GLU A 390 -3.99 -8.12 22.63
C GLU A 390 -5.19 -8.59 23.48
N PRO A 391 -5.70 -7.80 24.46
CA PRO A 391 -6.86 -8.22 25.24
C PRO A 391 -8.12 -8.36 24.39
N PHE A 392 -8.27 -7.53 23.35
CA PHE A 392 -9.42 -7.59 22.44
C PHE A 392 -9.39 -8.89 21.63
N ILE A 393 -8.26 -9.21 20.99
CA ILE A 393 -8.10 -10.42 20.20
C ILE A 393 -8.35 -11.68 21.04
N ARG A 394 -7.88 -11.71 22.29
CA ARG A 394 -8.02 -12.88 23.17
C ARG A 394 -9.43 -13.09 23.75
N SER A 395 -10.26 -12.06 23.80
CA SER A 395 -11.57 -12.09 24.47
C SER A 395 -12.77 -12.11 23.52
N THR A 396 -12.53 -12.10 22.22
CA THR A 396 -13.59 -11.92 21.24
C THR A 396 -14.25 -13.25 20.84
N PRO A 397 -15.57 -13.41 21.08
CA PRO A 397 -16.28 -14.61 20.66
C PRO A 397 -16.49 -14.63 19.15
N ALA A 398 -16.60 -15.83 18.58
CA ALA A 398 -16.98 -15.99 17.19
C ALA A 398 -18.40 -15.40 16.95
N PRO A 399 -18.61 -14.60 15.88
CA PRO A 399 -19.94 -14.16 15.46
C PRO A 399 -20.90 -15.33 15.28
N THR A 400 -22.15 -15.16 15.73
CA THR A 400 -23.19 -16.20 15.69
C THR A 400 -24.08 -16.15 14.44
N HIS A 401 -24.07 -15.04 13.70
CA HIS A 401 -24.83 -14.85 12.45
C HIS A 401 -24.00 -14.05 11.43
N HIS A 402 -24.01 -14.48 10.18
CA HIS A 402 -23.30 -13.83 9.07
C HIS A 402 -24.33 -13.27 8.09
N LEU A 403 -24.50 -11.95 8.12
CA LEU A 403 -25.07 -11.20 7.00
C LEU A 403 -23.90 -10.55 6.27
N ALA A 404 -23.72 -10.89 5.00
CA ALA A 404 -22.69 -10.35 4.12
C ALA A 404 -23.29 -9.30 3.18
N LEU A 405 -22.58 -8.22 2.91
CA LEU A 405 -22.91 -7.36 1.78
C LEU A 405 -22.55 -8.06 0.47
N ALA A 406 -23.53 -8.18 -0.42
CA ALA A 406 -23.33 -8.70 -1.76
C ALA A 406 -23.96 -7.77 -2.80
N ALA A 407 -23.41 -7.77 -4.01
CA ALA A 407 -24.10 -7.24 -5.17
C ALA A 407 -25.13 -8.27 -5.64
N VAL A 408 -26.40 -7.87 -5.64
CA VAL A 408 -27.55 -8.67 -6.06
C VAL A 408 -27.96 -8.22 -7.45
N ALA A 409 -27.76 -9.09 -8.43
CA ALA A 409 -28.15 -8.86 -9.81
C ALA A 409 -29.43 -9.63 -10.13
N HIS A 410 -30.47 -8.93 -10.58
CA HIS A 410 -31.72 -9.54 -11.02
C HIS A 410 -31.87 -9.40 -12.54
N PRO A 411 -31.71 -10.52 -13.29
CA PRO A 411 -31.99 -10.53 -14.72
C PRO A 411 -33.50 -10.51 -14.98
N ALA A 412 -33.94 -9.65 -15.90
CA ALA A 412 -35.33 -9.49 -16.30
C ALA A 412 -35.47 -9.49 -17.83
N GLY A 413 -36.70 -9.51 -18.34
CA GLY A 413 -36.99 -9.57 -19.78
C GLY A 413 -37.23 -10.98 -20.30
N ARG A 414 -37.39 -11.13 -21.63
CA ARG A 414 -37.75 -12.42 -22.24
C ARG A 414 -36.62 -13.44 -22.16
N GLU A 415 -35.38 -12.97 -22.17
CA GLU A 415 -34.18 -13.81 -22.10
C GLU A 415 -33.52 -13.81 -20.71
N ALA A 416 -34.28 -13.51 -19.65
CA ALA A 416 -33.76 -13.43 -18.27
C ALA A 416 -33.00 -14.69 -17.81
N THR A 417 -33.47 -15.88 -18.21
CA THR A 417 -32.80 -17.15 -17.88
C THR A 417 -31.42 -17.25 -18.54
N ALA A 418 -31.32 -16.90 -19.83
CA ALA A 418 -30.04 -16.91 -20.55
C ALA A 418 -29.06 -15.87 -19.97
N LEU A 419 -29.58 -14.71 -19.55
CA LEU A 419 -28.78 -13.70 -18.84
C LEU A 419 -28.29 -14.22 -17.48
N ALA A 420 -29.14 -14.91 -16.70
CA ALA A 420 -28.75 -15.53 -15.44
C ALA A 420 -27.62 -16.55 -15.62
N ASP A 421 -27.74 -17.43 -16.61
CA ASP A 421 -26.73 -18.44 -16.93
C ASP A 421 -25.40 -17.79 -17.33
N ALA A 422 -25.44 -16.71 -18.12
CA ALA A 422 -24.25 -15.95 -18.50
C ALA A 422 -23.57 -15.27 -17.29
N LEU A 423 -24.35 -14.72 -16.35
CA LEU A 423 -23.83 -14.15 -15.11
C LEU A 423 -23.18 -15.20 -14.21
N VAL A 424 -23.77 -16.40 -14.12
CA VAL A 424 -23.20 -17.52 -13.37
C VAL A 424 -21.91 -18.02 -14.02
N ALA A 425 -21.87 -18.14 -15.35
CA ALA A 425 -20.66 -18.47 -16.09
C ALA A 425 -19.53 -17.44 -15.88
N ALA A 426 -19.88 -16.20 -15.57
CA ALA A 426 -18.96 -15.13 -15.22
C ALA A 426 -18.58 -15.08 -13.72
N GLY A 427 -18.89 -16.13 -12.95
CA GLY A 427 -18.51 -16.26 -11.54
C GLY A 427 -19.60 -15.87 -10.53
N GLY A 428 -20.80 -15.49 -11.00
CA GLY A 428 -21.94 -15.20 -10.15
C GLY A 428 -22.51 -16.45 -9.46
N ARG A 429 -23.07 -16.28 -8.27
CA ARG A 429 -23.69 -17.37 -7.49
C ARG A 429 -25.21 -17.27 -7.59
N LEU A 430 -25.81 -18.25 -8.27
CA LEU A 430 -27.27 -18.34 -8.41
C LEU A 430 -27.96 -18.52 -7.05
N ARG A 431 -29.00 -17.74 -6.80
CA ARG A 431 -29.88 -17.78 -5.62
C ARG A 431 -31.32 -17.46 -6.03
N HIS A 432 -32.23 -17.60 -5.07
CA HIS A 432 -33.61 -17.18 -5.21
C HIS A 432 -33.96 -16.16 -4.12
N SER A 433 -34.78 -15.17 -4.45
CA SER A 433 -35.39 -14.29 -3.46
C SER A 433 -36.38 -15.09 -2.59
N ALA A 434 -36.75 -14.57 -1.42
CA ALA A 434 -37.83 -15.15 -0.62
C ALA A 434 -39.18 -15.19 -1.36
N ALA A 435 -39.36 -14.33 -2.38
CA ALA A 435 -40.54 -14.32 -3.25
C ALA A 435 -40.40 -15.29 -4.46
N GLY A 436 -39.25 -15.93 -4.64
CA GLY A 436 -38.99 -16.92 -5.69
C GLY A 436 -38.31 -16.37 -6.94
N ASP A 437 -37.95 -15.08 -6.97
CA ASP A 437 -37.25 -14.48 -8.11
C ASP A 437 -35.83 -15.00 -8.24
N VAL A 438 -35.38 -15.23 -9.47
CA VAL A 438 -33.98 -15.58 -9.74
C VAL A 438 -33.10 -14.37 -9.50
N VAL A 439 -32.07 -14.51 -8.67
CA VAL A 439 -31.04 -13.49 -8.47
C VAL A 439 -29.65 -14.12 -8.51
N VAL A 440 -28.67 -13.35 -8.96
CA VAL A 440 -27.27 -13.77 -9.03
C VAL A 440 -26.46 -12.88 -8.11
N LEU A 441 -25.76 -13.50 -7.15
CA LEU A 441 -24.92 -12.79 -6.19
C LEU A 441 -23.48 -12.68 -6.68
N PHE A 442 -22.88 -11.53 -6.43
CA PHE A 442 -21.45 -11.28 -6.58
C PHE A 442 -20.88 -10.68 -5.31
N ASP A 443 -19.58 -10.88 -5.08
CA ASP A 443 -18.86 -10.34 -3.91
C ASP A 443 -18.79 -8.81 -3.92
N GLY A 444 -18.83 -8.20 -5.10
CA GLY A 444 -18.90 -6.75 -5.24
C GLY A 444 -19.55 -6.30 -6.55
N PRO A 445 -19.96 -5.02 -6.60
CA PRO A 445 -20.69 -4.47 -7.72
C PRO A 445 -19.82 -4.27 -8.97
N ALA A 446 -18.50 -4.08 -8.86
CA ALA A 446 -17.66 -3.90 -10.04
C ALA A 446 -17.60 -5.18 -10.88
N THR A 447 -17.40 -6.32 -10.21
CA THR A 447 -17.43 -7.63 -10.87
C THR A 447 -18.81 -7.92 -11.48
N ALA A 448 -19.88 -7.65 -10.72
CA ALA A 448 -21.25 -7.83 -11.19
C ALA A 448 -21.60 -6.97 -12.42
N VAL A 449 -21.17 -5.70 -12.43
CA VAL A 449 -21.40 -4.79 -13.57
C VAL A 449 -20.61 -5.24 -14.79
N ARG A 450 -19.33 -5.63 -14.64
CA ARG A 450 -18.51 -6.13 -15.76
C ARG A 450 -19.12 -7.40 -16.36
N ALA A 451 -19.55 -8.33 -15.52
CA ALA A 451 -20.26 -9.54 -15.93
C ALA A 451 -21.58 -9.20 -16.65
N GLY A 452 -22.37 -8.30 -16.07
CA GLY A 452 -23.64 -7.82 -16.61
C GLY A 452 -23.51 -7.20 -18.00
N ARG A 453 -22.56 -6.27 -18.19
CA ARG A 453 -22.27 -5.66 -19.49
C ARG A 453 -21.87 -6.70 -20.53
N SER A 454 -20.97 -7.60 -20.17
CA SER A 454 -20.52 -8.67 -21.08
C SER A 454 -21.68 -9.59 -21.49
N ALA A 455 -22.58 -9.89 -20.55
CA ALA A 455 -23.72 -10.76 -20.81
C ALA A 455 -24.82 -10.07 -21.65
N LEU A 456 -25.17 -8.82 -21.34
CA LEU A 456 -26.15 -8.02 -22.09
C LEU A 456 -25.71 -7.77 -23.54
N ALA A 457 -24.41 -7.66 -23.81
CA ALA A 457 -23.89 -7.59 -25.18
C ALA A 457 -24.19 -8.85 -26.03
N ARG A 458 -24.54 -9.97 -25.40
CA ARG A 458 -24.86 -11.24 -26.07
C ARG A 458 -26.35 -11.61 -25.98
N VAL A 459 -27.09 -11.01 -25.05
CA VAL A 459 -28.49 -11.32 -24.73
C VAL A 459 -29.30 -10.03 -24.81
N SER A 460 -29.84 -9.74 -26.01
CA SER A 460 -30.38 -8.42 -26.34
C SER A 460 -31.80 -8.15 -25.81
N ASP A 461 -32.60 -9.18 -25.52
CA ASP A 461 -33.97 -9.01 -24.98
C ASP A 461 -34.05 -9.33 -23.47
N ALA A 462 -33.00 -8.91 -22.75
CA ALA A 462 -32.90 -8.99 -21.30
C ALA A 462 -32.42 -7.66 -20.70
N ALA A 463 -32.74 -7.43 -19.45
CA ALA A 463 -32.39 -6.25 -18.68
C ALA A 463 -31.80 -6.66 -17.33
N LEU A 464 -30.99 -5.79 -16.71
CA LEU A 464 -30.34 -6.12 -15.44
C LEU A 464 -30.52 -5.03 -14.39
N GLY A 465 -31.17 -5.38 -13.28
CA GLY A 465 -31.20 -4.54 -12.09
C GLY A 465 -30.12 -4.98 -11.10
N LEU A 466 -29.36 -4.03 -10.55
CA LEU A 466 -28.32 -4.32 -9.59
C LEU A 466 -28.43 -3.43 -8.35
N ALA A 467 -28.47 -4.06 -7.18
CA ALA A 467 -28.42 -3.38 -5.90
C ALA A 467 -27.43 -4.07 -4.95
N VAL A 468 -26.97 -3.36 -3.94
CA VAL A 468 -26.18 -3.93 -2.85
C VAL A 468 -27.12 -4.28 -1.70
N ALA A 469 -27.00 -5.48 -1.15
CA ALA A 469 -27.87 -5.96 -0.08
C ALA A 469 -27.11 -6.76 0.97
N GLU A 470 -27.59 -6.73 2.21
CA GLU A 470 -27.19 -7.68 3.25
C GLU A 470 -27.89 -9.02 2.97
N VAL A 471 -27.11 -10.08 2.75
CA VAL A 471 -27.58 -11.43 2.46
C VAL A 471 -27.07 -12.42 3.50
N ALA A 472 -27.94 -13.33 3.93
CA ALA A 472 -27.54 -14.42 4.81
C ALA A 472 -26.89 -15.56 4.02
N ASP A 473 -26.06 -16.35 4.71
CA ASP A 473 -25.50 -17.58 4.15
C ASP A 473 -26.55 -18.68 4.04
N GLY A 474 -26.65 -19.27 2.83
CA GLY A 474 -27.53 -20.40 2.53
C GLY A 474 -29.01 -20.04 2.41
N GLY A 475 -29.73 -20.81 1.58
CA GLY A 475 -31.17 -20.64 1.37
C GLY A 475 -31.56 -19.42 0.50
N PRO A 476 -32.86 -19.06 0.49
CA PRO A 476 -33.35 -17.87 -0.22
C PRO A 476 -32.85 -16.58 0.43
N VAL A 477 -32.54 -15.58 -0.39
CA VAL A 477 -32.13 -14.24 0.06
C VAL A 477 -33.33 -13.31 0.19
N ALA A 478 -33.29 -12.39 1.15
CA ALA A 478 -34.39 -11.48 1.43
C ALA A 478 -33.87 -10.12 1.89
N GLY A 479 -34.76 -9.13 1.91
CA GLY A 479 -34.50 -7.82 2.45
C GLY A 479 -34.56 -6.69 1.42
N PRO A 480 -34.50 -5.43 1.87
CA PRO A 480 -34.81 -4.28 1.03
C PRO A 480 -33.92 -4.15 -0.21
N GLY A 481 -32.63 -4.50 -0.11
CA GLY A 481 -31.71 -4.46 -1.25
C GLY A 481 -32.02 -5.53 -2.29
N VAL A 482 -32.44 -6.73 -1.87
CA VAL A 482 -32.87 -7.80 -2.80
C VAL A 482 -34.15 -7.39 -3.53
N GLU A 483 -35.14 -6.89 -2.78
CA GLU A 483 -36.40 -6.40 -3.35
C GLU A 483 -36.17 -5.24 -4.32
N LEU A 484 -35.22 -4.34 -3.99
CA LEU A 484 -34.84 -3.25 -4.86
C LEU A 484 -34.16 -3.75 -6.14
N ALA A 485 -33.24 -4.71 -6.07
CA ALA A 485 -32.63 -5.31 -7.26
C ALA A 485 -33.70 -5.91 -8.19
N VAL A 486 -34.68 -6.64 -7.63
CA VAL A 486 -35.78 -7.23 -8.39
C VAL A 486 -36.64 -6.16 -9.07
N ARG A 487 -37.06 -5.14 -8.30
CA ARG A 487 -37.82 -4.00 -8.83
C ARG A 487 -37.07 -3.24 -9.91
N LEU A 488 -35.75 -3.10 -9.77
CA LEU A 488 -34.89 -2.47 -10.77
C LEU A 488 -34.88 -3.26 -12.07
N GLY A 489 -34.63 -4.57 -12.02
CA GLY A 489 -34.63 -5.38 -13.23
C GLY A 489 -35.96 -5.29 -13.97
N ALA A 490 -37.07 -5.36 -13.25
CA ALA A 490 -38.41 -5.21 -13.83
C ALA A 490 -38.69 -3.80 -14.42
N HIS A 491 -38.01 -2.77 -13.93
CA HIS A 491 -38.14 -1.39 -14.42
C HIS A 491 -37.15 -1.05 -15.55
N THR A 492 -36.10 -1.86 -15.71
CA THR A 492 -35.03 -1.63 -16.67
C THR A 492 -35.48 -2.07 -18.07
N VAL A 493 -35.15 -1.27 -19.08
CA VAL A 493 -35.46 -1.62 -20.47
C VAL A 493 -34.45 -2.64 -21.02
N PRO A 494 -34.83 -3.48 -22.01
CA PRO A 494 -33.91 -4.44 -22.59
C PRO A 494 -32.60 -3.80 -23.08
N GLY A 495 -31.48 -4.47 -22.81
CA GLY A 495 -30.12 -4.01 -23.10
C GLY A 495 -29.49 -3.12 -22.02
N GLU A 496 -30.26 -2.63 -21.04
CA GLU A 496 -29.74 -1.72 -20.00
C GLU A 496 -29.38 -2.44 -18.68
N LEU A 497 -28.47 -1.81 -17.94
CA LEU A 497 -28.09 -2.16 -16.57
C LEU A 497 -28.26 -0.93 -15.66
N LEU A 498 -29.17 -1.03 -14.69
CA LEU A 498 -29.37 0.01 -13.67
C LEU A 498 -28.76 -0.41 -12.34
N VAL A 499 -28.06 0.52 -11.70
CA VAL A 499 -27.47 0.36 -10.36
C VAL A 499 -28.05 1.37 -9.38
N THR A 500 -28.05 1.01 -8.10
CA THR A 500 -28.40 1.93 -7.00
C THR A 500 -27.25 2.85 -6.62
N ARG A 501 -27.56 3.96 -5.93
CA ARG A 501 -26.56 4.84 -5.30
C ARG A 501 -25.54 4.11 -4.41
N MET A 502 -25.95 3.10 -3.65
CA MET A 502 -25.02 2.33 -2.81
C MET A 502 -23.96 1.60 -3.64
N ALA A 503 -24.35 1.08 -4.80
CA ALA A 503 -23.42 0.42 -5.71
C ALA A 503 -22.40 1.41 -6.29
N THR A 504 -22.78 2.68 -6.53
CA THR A 504 -21.87 3.66 -7.14
C THR A 504 -20.67 3.99 -6.25
N VAL A 505 -20.85 3.97 -4.94
CA VAL A 505 -19.77 4.19 -3.96
C VAL A 505 -18.73 3.09 -4.03
N LEU A 506 -19.18 1.84 -4.15
CA LEU A 506 -18.31 0.68 -4.29
C LEU A 506 -17.68 0.54 -5.69
N LEU A 507 -18.28 1.18 -6.70
CA LEU A 507 -17.73 1.27 -8.05
C LEU A 507 -16.65 2.37 -8.20
N SER A 508 -16.39 3.15 -7.15
CA SER A 508 -15.40 4.22 -7.19
C SER A 508 -14.00 3.69 -7.54
N GLY A 509 -13.39 4.26 -8.59
CA GLY A 509 -12.06 3.84 -9.08
C GLY A 509 -12.05 2.60 -9.98
N SER A 510 -13.22 2.00 -10.28
CA SER A 510 -13.33 0.78 -11.10
C SER A 510 -13.23 1.01 -12.61
N GLY A 511 -13.18 2.28 -13.05
CA GLY A 511 -13.24 2.69 -14.46
C GLY A 511 -14.62 2.50 -15.10
N ILE A 512 -15.67 2.32 -14.29
CA ILE A 512 -17.06 2.17 -14.74
C ILE A 512 -17.74 3.54 -14.70
N ASP A 513 -18.18 4.01 -15.87
CA ASP A 513 -18.92 5.26 -16.00
C ASP A 513 -20.40 5.07 -15.70
N LEU A 514 -20.97 6.04 -14.99
CA LEU A 514 -22.34 6.02 -14.49
C LEU A 514 -23.05 7.32 -14.82
N GLU A 515 -24.24 7.22 -15.40
CA GLU A 515 -25.11 8.35 -15.72
C GLU A 515 -26.36 8.34 -14.83
N PRO A 516 -26.83 9.49 -14.31
CA PRO A 516 -28.09 9.55 -13.58
C PRO A 516 -29.27 9.04 -14.40
N ALA A 517 -30.10 8.17 -13.80
CA ALA A 517 -31.32 7.66 -14.39
C ALA A 517 -32.55 8.14 -13.59
N PRO A 518 -33.77 8.12 -14.18
CA PRO A 518 -34.98 8.47 -13.46
C PRO A 518 -35.13 7.63 -12.17
N PRO A 519 -35.49 8.25 -11.04
CA PRO A 519 -35.57 7.53 -9.76
C PRO A 519 -36.71 6.52 -9.74
N LEU A 520 -36.55 5.45 -8.96
CA LEU A 520 -37.61 4.46 -8.71
C LEU A 520 -38.12 4.57 -7.27
N GLY A 521 -39.16 5.39 -7.08
CA GLY A 521 -39.63 5.79 -5.76
C GLY A 521 -38.64 6.78 -5.12
N GLU A 522 -38.14 6.47 -3.92
CA GLU A 522 -37.12 7.27 -3.23
C GLU A 522 -35.67 6.87 -3.59
N ALA A 523 -35.49 5.87 -4.46
CA ALA A 523 -34.16 5.38 -4.83
C ALA A 523 -33.58 6.16 -6.01
N ASP A 524 -32.44 6.82 -5.77
CA ASP A 524 -31.57 7.38 -6.82
C ASP A 524 -30.93 6.25 -7.63
N LEU A 525 -31.07 6.32 -8.95
CA LEU A 525 -30.60 5.30 -9.88
C LEU A 525 -29.53 5.85 -10.83
N PHE A 526 -28.67 4.95 -11.28
CA PHE A 526 -27.64 5.25 -12.26
C PHE A 526 -27.62 4.16 -13.33
N ARG A 527 -27.51 4.57 -14.58
CA ARG A 527 -27.27 3.70 -15.73
C ARG A 527 -25.78 3.53 -15.91
N VAL A 528 -25.34 2.31 -16.20
CA VAL A 528 -23.95 2.04 -16.60
C VAL A 528 -23.78 2.41 -18.07
N SER A 529 -22.86 3.33 -18.36
CA SER A 529 -22.64 3.81 -19.73
C SER A 529 -21.85 2.81 -20.58
N ASP A 530 -22.20 2.73 -21.86
CA ASP A 530 -21.52 1.85 -22.83
C ASP A 530 -20.21 2.43 -23.38
N THR A 531 -19.94 3.71 -23.13
CA THR A 531 -18.71 4.36 -23.57
C THR A 531 -17.51 3.81 -22.79
N VAL A 532 -16.59 3.15 -23.50
CA VAL A 532 -15.23 2.93 -22.99
C VAL A 532 -14.47 4.26 -23.16
N PRO A 533 -13.78 4.80 -22.15
CA PRO A 533 -12.93 5.97 -22.34
C PRO A 533 -11.90 5.69 -23.44
N ALA A 534 -11.74 6.64 -24.35
CA ALA A 534 -10.77 6.59 -25.45
C ALA A 534 -9.31 6.59 -24.96
#